data_AF-A0A453GU92-F1
#
_entry.id   AF-A0A453GU92-F1
#
_cell.length_a   1.000
_cell.length_b   1.000
_cell.length_c   1.000
_cell.angle_alpha   90.00
_cell.angle_beta   90.00
_cell.angle_gamma   90.00
#
_symmetry.space_group_name_H-M   'P 1'
#
loop_
_entity.id
_entity.type
_entity.pdbx_description
1 polymer ?
#
loop_
_entity_poly.entity_id
_entity_poly.type
_entity_poly.pdbx_seq_one_letter_code
_entity_poly.pdbx_strand_id
1 'polypeptide(L)'
;MSTCKKARAESTSVVSSDRLSSLPPEIKGDILSRLNVEEAVRTSTLSSTWRDAWTNMPKIFLRDGNFARTKFVTLVDMVLSLHKGTVEKFDISGSKPYHDEFGRWMLMLSRRSPRSIIIELKSGPGYRIPSCLFSIGDLENLHLQNCIISLPRVFQGFKRLTRLRLNNFSSTDMDIQNLVSFCPALRSLRLTYFEGINHLTVQAPKLKLLYVIGDVEINLDAPNLEVALLMHHKAIAPHSDPIALHKESYVKQLLGSLSDIKSFAISGFLLRVSYYYLQHYYGLLFSPD
;
A
#
# COMPACT_ATOMS: atom_id res chain seq x y z
N MET A 1 -56.34 -29.76 -53.27
CA MET A 1 -55.66 -28.91 -52.27
C MET A 1 -54.92 -29.82 -51.30
N SER A 2 -53.60 -29.95 -51.47
CA SER A 2 -52.75 -30.80 -50.63
C SER A 2 -52.09 -29.94 -49.56
N THR A 3 -52.28 -30.28 -48.28
CA THR A 3 -51.67 -29.58 -47.14
C THR A 3 -50.50 -30.40 -46.61
N CYS A 4 -49.28 -29.97 -46.93
CA CYS A 4 -48.06 -30.49 -46.30
C CYS A 4 -47.98 -29.98 -44.85
N LYS A 5 -48.08 -30.91 -43.89
CA LYS A 5 -47.77 -30.65 -42.48
C LYS A 5 -46.26 -30.51 -42.32
N LYS A 6 -45.81 -29.31 -41.93
CA LYS A 6 -44.41 -29.03 -41.60
C LYS A 6 -44.14 -29.51 -40.17
N ALA A 7 -43.39 -30.59 -40.02
CA ALA A 7 -42.92 -31.04 -38.71
C ALA A 7 -41.87 -30.05 -38.17
N ARG A 8 -42.14 -29.46 -37.00
CA ARG A 8 -41.19 -28.66 -36.25
C ARG A 8 -40.28 -29.62 -35.49
N ALA A 9 -39.04 -29.78 -35.95
CA ALA A 9 -38.01 -30.48 -35.20
C ALA A 9 -37.66 -29.62 -33.98
N GLU A 10 -38.04 -30.07 -32.78
CA GLU A 10 -37.46 -29.58 -31.54
C GLU A 10 -36.05 -30.15 -31.43
N SER A 11 -35.07 -29.36 -31.83
CA SER A 11 -33.68 -29.62 -31.47
C SER A 11 -33.53 -29.33 -29.97
N THR A 12 -33.69 -30.34 -29.12
CA THR A 12 -33.11 -30.34 -27.78
C THR A 12 -31.59 -30.39 -27.92
N SER A 13 -30.97 -29.25 -28.24
CA SER A 13 -29.55 -29.07 -27.96
C SER A 13 -29.42 -28.99 -26.44
N VAL A 14 -29.04 -30.10 -25.83
CA VAL A 14 -28.43 -30.05 -24.49
C VAL A 14 -27.15 -29.24 -24.68
N VAL A 15 -27.24 -27.92 -24.49
CA VAL A 15 -26.07 -27.05 -24.43
C VAL A 15 -25.29 -27.56 -23.23
N SER A 16 -24.29 -28.39 -23.47
CA SER A 16 -23.38 -28.84 -22.43
C SER A 16 -22.82 -27.57 -21.80
N SER A 17 -23.24 -27.29 -20.57
CA SER A 17 -22.78 -26.09 -19.86
C SER A 17 -21.27 -26.13 -19.85
N ASP A 18 -20.64 -25.11 -20.44
CA ASP A 18 -19.20 -25.08 -20.53
C ASP A 18 -18.60 -25.14 -19.11
N ARG A 19 -17.44 -25.77 -18.97
CA ARG A 19 -16.81 -26.02 -17.67
C ARG A 19 -16.48 -24.73 -16.90
N LEU A 20 -16.42 -23.58 -17.57
CA LEU A 20 -16.13 -22.29 -16.98
C LEU A 20 -17.42 -21.61 -16.46
N SER A 21 -18.53 -21.76 -17.17
CA SER A 21 -19.85 -21.23 -16.82
C SER A 21 -20.45 -21.96 -15.61
N SER A 22 -20.10 -23.23 -15.42
CA SER A 22 -20.50 -24.02 -14.24
C SER A 22 -19.70 -23.74 -12.96
N LEU A 23 -18.63 -22.93 -13.03
CA LEU A 23 -17.87 -22.57 -11.83
C LEU A 23 -18.70 -21.72 -10.85
N PRO A 24 -18.53 -21.94 -9.53
CA PRO A 24 -19.13 -21.08 -8.51
C PRO A 24 -18.72 -19.59 -8.68
N PRO A 25 -19.57 -18.64 -8.28
CA PRO A 25 -19.28 -17.20 -8.39
C PRO A 25 -17.96 -16.78 -7.73
N GLU A 26 -17.61 -17.42 -6.62
CA GLU A 26 -16.40 -17.14 -5.84
C GLU A 26 -15.14 -17.52 -6.66
N ILE A 27 -15.16 -18.69 -7.28
CA ILE A 27 -14.05 -19.16 -8.13
C ILE A 27 -13.91 -18.29 -9.38
N LYS A 28 -15.03 -17.84 -9.97
CA LYS A 28 -14.98 -16.87 -11.08
C LYS A 28 -14.40 -15.55 -10.61
N GLY A 29 -14.82 -15.04 -9.45
CA GLY A 29 -14.25 -13.85 -8.82
C GLY A 29 -12.75 -13.96 -8.61
N ASP A 30 -12.27 -15.10 -8.13
CA ASP A 30 -10.84 -15.39 -7.93
C ASP A 30 -10.06 -15.43 -9.25
N ILE A 31 -10.61 -16.03 -10.29
CA ILE A 31 -10.00 -16.04 -11.63
C ILE A 31 -9.89 -14.59 -12.13
N LEU A 32 -10.98 -13.82 -12.07
CA LEU A 32 -11.02 -12.44 -12.53
C LEU A 32 -10.16 -11.51 -11.69
N SER A 33 -9.89 -11.83 -10.42
CA SER A 33 -8.99 -11.07 -9.54
C SER A 33 -7.53 -11.02 -10.03
N ARG A 34 -7.19 -11.79 -11.06
CA ARG A 34 -5.88 -11.76 -11.74
C ARG A 34 -5.81 -10.73 -12.87
N LEU A 35 -6.95 -10.17 -13.25
CA LEU A 35 -7.11 -9.18 -14.31
C LEU A 35 -7.31 -7.79 -13.70
N ASN A 36 -7.14 -6.75 -14.50
CA ASN A 36 -7.67 -5.44 -14.12
C ASN A 36 -9.21 -5.44 -14.27
N VAL A 37 -9.87 -4.48 -13.61
CA VAL A 37 -11.34 -4.42 -13.63
C VAL A 37 -11.91 -4.27 -15.04
N GLU A 38 -11.26 -3.51 -15.92
CA GLU A 38 -11.74 -3.33 -17.30
C GLU A 38 -11.78 -4.67 -18.03
N GLU A 39 -10.70 -5.45 -17.96
CA GLU A 39 -10.62 -6.80 -18.52
C GLU A 39 -11.65 -7.74 -17.90
N ALA A 40 -11.81 -7.68 -16.58
CA ALA A 40 -12.79 -8.49 -15.88
C ALA A 40 -14.23 -8.18 -16.32
N VAL A 41 -14.59 -6.91 -16.47
CA VAL A 41 -15.90 -6.47 -16.97
C VAL A 41 -16.10 -6.86 -18.43
N ARG A 42 -15.05 -6.90 -19.28
CA ARG A 42 -15.19 -7.39 -20.66
C ARG A 42 -15.63 -8.86 -20.73
N THR A 43 -15.28 -9.68 -19.73
CA THR A 43 -15.72 -11.08 -19.66
C THR A 43 -17.23 -11.22 -19.48
N SER A 44 -17.94 -10.14 -19.12
CA SER A 44 -19.40 -10.12 -19.01
C SER A 44 -20.12 -10.43 -20.33
N THR A 45 -19.42 -10.36 -21.46
CA THR A 45 -19.94 -10.71 -22.79
C THR A 45 -19.88 -12.20 -23.10
N LEU A 46 -19.13 -13.00 -22.34
CA LEU A 46 -18.89 -14.42 -22.61
C LEU A 46 -20.13 -15.29 -22.36
N SER A 47 -20.86 -15.04 -21.26
CA SER A 47 -22.13 -15.73 -20.96
C SER A 47 -22.95 -14.97 -19.91
N SER A 48 -24.20 -15.37 -19.70
CA SER A 48 -25.05 -14.87 -18.60
C SER A 48 -24.42 -15.07 -17.21
N THR A 49 -23.66 -16.15 -17.02
CA THR A 49 -23.03 -16.45 -15.73
C THR A 49 -21.74 -15.68 -15.47
N TRP A 50 -21.12 -15.13 -16.53
CA TRP A 50 -19.93 -14.27 -16.45
C TRP A 50 -20.32 -12.79 -16.36
N ARG A 51 -21.56 -12.43 -16.71
CA ARG A 51 -22.08 -11.06 -16.74
C ARG A 51 -21.77 -10.27 -15.47
N ASP A 52 -21.99 -10.86 -14.30
CA ASP A 52 -21.80 -10.19 -13.00
C ASP A 52 -20.65 -10.80 -12.18
N ALA A 53 -19.86 -11.71 -12.75
CA ALA A 53 -18.83 -12.45 -12.02
C ALA A 53 -17.77 -11.51 -11.40
N TRP A 54 -17.45 -10.41 -12.08
CA TRP A 54 -16.51 -9.40 -11.60
C TRP A 54 -16.96 -8.75 -10.27
N THR A 55 -18.26 -8.75 -9.97
CA THR A 55 -18.80 -8.16 -8.73
C THR A 55 -18.41 -8.94 -7.46
N ASN A 56 -17.83 -10.14 -7.60
CA ASN A 56 -17.34 -10.99 -6.51
C ASN A 56 -15.80 -11.07 -6.44
N MET A 57 -15.08 -10.21 -7.17
CA MET A 57 -13.61 -10.20 -7.15
C MET A 57 -13.04 -9.76 -5.78
N PRO A 58 -12.27 -10.60 -5.06
CA PRO A 58 -11.68 -10.18 -3.79
C PRO A 58 -10.57 -9.14 -3.95
N LYS A 59 -9.98 -9.01 -5.15
CA LYS A 59 -8.92 -8.06 -5.43
C LYS A 59 -9.36 -7.16 -6.58
N ILE A 60 -9.42 -5.87 -6.31
CA ILE A 60 -9.86 -4.83 -7.24
C ILE A 60 -8.64 -4.01 -7.65
N PHE A 61 -8.35 -3.99 -8.96
CA PHE A 61 -7.26 -3.23 -9.56
C PHE A 61 -7.82 -2.24 -10.58
N LEU A 62 -7.71 -0.95 -10.26
CA LEU A 62 -8.22 0.16 -11.07
C LEU A 62 -7.04 1.03 -11.51
N ARG A 63 -6.84 1.17 -12.82
CA ARG A 63 -5.80 2.02 -13.39
C ARG A 63 -6.42 2.96 -14.41
N ASP A 64 -6.09 4.25 -14.31
CA ASP A 64 -6.65 5.24 -15.23
C ASP A 64 -6.11 5.08 -16.66
N GLY A 65 -4.85 4.67 -16.84
CA GLY A 65 -4.20 4.50 -18.14
C GLY A 65 -4.58 5.57 -19.15
N ASN A 66 -5.07 5.13 -20.31
CA ASN A 66 -5.52 6.00 -21.39
C ASN A 66 -6.99 6.42 -21.27
N PHE A 67 -7.69 6.09 -20.18
CA PHE A 67 -9.06 6.54 -19.98
C PHE A 67 -9.13 8.07 -19.87
N ALA A 68 -10.13 8.65 -20.53
CA ALA A 68 -10.58 9.99 -20.18
C ALA A 68 -10.97 10.01 -18.69
N ARG A 69 -10.70 11.12 -17.99
CA ARG A 69 -10.97 11.27 -16.55
C ARG A 69 -12.38 10.82 -16.19
N THR A 70 -13.38 11.33 -16.92
CA THR A 70 -14.81 11.02 -16.70
C THR A 70 -15.10 9.53 -16.80
N LYS A 71 -14.56 8.83 -17.81
CA LYS A 71 -14.72 7.38 -17.96
C LYS A 71 -14.13 6.61 -16.78
N PHE A 72 -12.96 7.02 -16.29
CA PHE A 72 -12.37 6.39 -15.12
C PHE A 72 -13.20 6.63 -13.86
N VAL A 73 -13.71 7.85 -13.66
CA VAL A 73 -14.60 8.16 -12.54
C VAL A 73 -15.84 7.27 -12.57
N THR A 74 -16.51 7.17 -13.72
CA THR A 74 -17.66 6.29 -13.90
C THR A 74 -17.32 4.83 -13.62
N LEU A 75 -16.15 4.35 -14.06
CA LEU A 75 -15.69 2.99 -13.79
C LEU A 75 -15.51 2.75 -12.27
N VAL A 76 -14.81 3.63 -11.58
CA VAL A 76 -14.58 3.51 -10.12
C VAL A 76 -15.90 3.52 -9.36
N ASP A 77 -16.82 4.41 -9.74
CA ASP A 77 -18.15 4.54 -9.13
C ASP A 77 -18.99 3.28 -9.32
N MET A 78 -19.05 2.79 -10.56
CA MET A 78 -19.74 1.55 -10.89
C MET A 78 -19.18 0.39 -10.07
N VAL A 79 -17.85 0.28 -9.96
CA VAL A 79 -17.20 -0.81 -9.25
C VAL A 79 -17.51 -0.79 -7.78
N LEU A 80 -17.30 0.35 -7.11
CA LEU A 80 -17.55 0.47 -5.67
C LEU A 80 -19.03 0.30 -5.31
N SER A 81 -19.94 0.72 -6.21
CA SER A 81 -21.38 0.62 -6.01
C SER A 81 -21.93 -0.79 -6.25
N LEU A 82 -21.51 -1.45 -7.32
CA LEU A 82 -22.05 -2.75 -7.73
C LEU A 82 -21.31 -3.95 -7.13
N HIS A 83 -20.17 -3.75 -6.48
CA HIS A 83 -19.45 -4.84 -5.85
C HIS A 83 -20.31 -5.51 -4.75
N LYS A 84 -20.41 -6.84 -4.81
CA LYS A 84 -21.22 -7.67 -3.90
C LYS A 84 -20.35 -8.50 -2.96
N GLY A 85 -19.16 -8.89 -3.42
CA GLY A 85 -18.22 -9.70 -2.66
C GLY A 85 -17.51 -8.96 -1.53
N THR A 86 -16.66 -9.72 -0.83
CA THR A 86 -15.71 -9.16 0.13
C THR A 86 -14.52 -8.59 -0.63
N VAL A 87 -14.14 -7.34 -0.33
CA VAL A 87 -12.93 -6.74 -0.91
C VAL A 87 -11.77 -7.04 0.02
N GLU A 88 -10.85 -7.91 -0.36
CA GLU A 88 -9.62 -8.17 0.39
C GLU A 88 -8.54 -7.12 0.09
N LYS A 89 -8.40 -6.77 -1.20
CA LYS A 89 -7.41 -5.80 -1.68
C LYS A 89 -8.04 -4.81 -2.63
N PHE A 90 -7.80 -3.53 -2.37
CA PHE A 90 -8.16 -2.44 -3.25
C PHE A 90 -6.89 -1.69 -3.68
N ASP A 91 -6.73 -1.52 -4.98
CA ASP A 91 -5.58 -0.88 -5.61
C ASP A 91 -6.08 0.06 -6.70
N ILE A 92 -5.85 1.36 -6.50
CA ILE A 92 -6.21 2.40 -7.46
C ILE A 92 -4.97 3.23 -7.82
N SER A 93 -4.73 3.41 -9.11
CA SER A 93 -3.64 4.26 -9.59
C SER A 93 -4.06 5.15 -10.74
N GLY A 94 -3.46 6.35 -10.80
CA GLY A 94 -3.74 7.27 -11.89
C GLY A 94 -2.84 8.50 -11.92
N SER A 95 -2.74 9.08 -13.12
CA SER A 95 -1.92 10.26 -13.42
C SER A 95 -2.77 11.52 -13.70
N LYS A 96 -4.08 11.45 -13.48
CA LYS A 96 -5.02 12.57 -13.60
C LYS A 96 -5.48 13.05 -12.22
N PRO A 97 -5.99 14.29 -12.09
CA PRO A 97 -6.48 14.80 -10.80
C PRO A 97 -7.86 14.23 -10.44
N TYR A 98 -8.00 13.70 -9.21
CA TYR A 98 -9.24 13.08 -8.70
C TYR A 98 -9.64 13.55 -7.29
N HIS A 99 -9.31 14.79 -6.93
CA HIS A 99 -9.41 15.27 -5.54
C HIS A 99 -10.84 15.49 -5.08
N ASP A 100 -11.65 15.93 -6.02
CA ASP A 100 -13.08 16.08 -5.95
C ASP A 100 -13.81 14.74 -5.72
N GLU A 101 -13.28 13.63 -6.24
CA GLU A 101 -13.90 12.31 -6.11
C GLU A 101 -13.37 11.48 -4.94
N PHE A 102 -12.14 11.77 -4.50
CA PHE A 102 -11.40 10.96 -3.54
C PHE A 102 -12.18 10.68 -2.25
N GLY A 103 -12.75 11.72 -1.64
CA GLY A 103 -13.50 11.59 -0.39
C GLY A 103 -14.69 10.63 -0.51
N ARG A 104 -15.42 10.72 -1.63
CA ARG A 104 -16.58 9.87 -1.93
C ARG A 104 -16.16 8.43 -2.18
N TRP A 105 -15.08 8.19 -2.92
CA TRP A 105 -14.53 6.86 -3.13
C TRP A 105 -14.09 6.20 -1.83
N MET A 106 -13.39 6.94 -0.96
CA MET A 106 -12.95 6.42 0.34
C MET A 106 -14.13 6.10 1.26
N LEU A 107 -15.19 6.91 1.24
CA LEU A 107 -16.42 6.60 1.97
C LEU A 107 -17.03 5.27 1.51
N MET A 108 -17.17 5.07 0.19
CA MET A 108 -17.70 3.81 -0.36
C MET A 108 -16.80 2.62 -0.03
N LEU A 109 -15.47 2.80 -0.12
CA LEU A 109 -14.48 1.75 0.17
C LEU A 109 -14.46 1.36 1.65
N SER A 110 -14.57 2.32 2.57
CA SER A 110 -14.52 2.07 4.02
C SER A 110 -15.61 1.08 4.48
N ARG A 111 -16.79 1.13 3.85
CA ARG A 111 -17.91 0.21 4.10
C ARG A 111 -17.61 -1.24 3.73
N ARG A 112 -16.58 -1.48 2.92
CA ARG A 112 -16.12 -2.82 2.52
C ARG A 112 -14.98 -3.35 3.39
N SER A 113 -14.35 -2.48 4.20
CA SER A 113 -13.29 -2.82 5.16
C SER A 113 -12.17 -3.73 4.59
N PRO A 114 -11.50 -3.33 3.50
CA PRO A 114 -10.46 -4.15 2.90
C PRO A 114 -9.22 -4.30 3.79
N ARG A 115 -8.54 -5.44 3.64
CA ARG A 115 -7.27 -5.73 4.36
C ARG A 115 -6.08 -5.01 3.76
N SER A 116 -6.11 -4.67 2.47
CA SER A 116 -5.04 -3.96 1.80
C SER A 116 -5.58 -2.82 0.95
N ILE A 117 -5.08 -1.61 1.18
CA ILE A 117 -5.42 -0.41 0.41
C ILE A 117 -4.14 0.15 -0.21
N ILE A 118 -4.15 0.34 -1.52
CA ILE A 118 -3.07 0.97 -2.28
C ILE A 118 -3.69 2.10 -3.11
N ILE A 119 -3.19 3.32 -2.90
CA ILE A 119 -3.66 4.53 -3.58
C ILE A 119 -2.44 5.24 -4.18
N GLU A 120 -2.30 5.13 -5.50
CA GLU A 120 -1.23 5.74 -6.29
C GLU A 120 -1.80 6.79 -7.26
N LEU A 121 -2.53 7.76 -6.72
CA LEU A 121 -3.06 8.90 -7.46
C LEU A 121 -2.05 10.05 -7.40
N LYS A 122 -1.39 10.39 -8.50
CA LYS A 122 -0.14 11.17 -8.46
C LYS A 122 -0.29 12.66 -8.80
N SER A 123 -1.44 13.05 -9.34
CA SER A 123 -1.64 14.38 -9.93
C SER A 123 -2.64 15.21 -9.16
N GLY A 124 -2.50 16.54 -9.27
CA GLY A 124 -3.34 17.49 -8.55
C GLY A 124 -2.86 17.74 -7.11
N PRO A 125 -3.59 18.57 -6.35
CA PRO A 125 -3.25 18.86 -4.96
C PRO A 125 -3.31 17.59 -4.09
N GLY A 126 -2.54 17.57 -3.01
CA GLY A 126 -2.53 16.46 -2.06
C GLY A 126 -3.93 16.18 -1.50
N TYR A 127 -4.33 14.91 -1.50
CA TYR A 127 -5.65 14.49 -1.05
C TYR A 127 -5.69 14.38 0.48
N ARG A 128 -6.63 15.07 1.12
CA ARG A 128 -6.88 14.88 2.56
C ARG A 128 -7.48 13.50 2.79
N ILE A 129 -6.85 12.71 3.67
CA ILE A 129 -7.35 11.39 4.02
C ILE A 129 -8.61 11.52 4.89
N PRO A 130 -9.78 11.01 4.46
CA PRO A 130 -11.01 11.09 5.25
C PRO A 130 -10.94 10.23 6.51
N SER A 131 -11.65 10.66 7.56
CA SER A 131 -11.69 9.95 8.86
C SER A 131 -12.16 8.50 8.75
N CYS A 132 -13.05 8.19 7.80
CA CYS A 132 -13.56 6.84 7.59
C CYS A 132 -12.48 5.82 7.22
N LEU A 133 -11.36 6.25 6.61
CA LEU A 133 -10.24 5.36 6.31
C LEU A 133 -9.53 4.91 7.59
N PHE A 134 -9.43 5.79 8.59
CA PHE A 134 -8.82 5.52 9.89
C PHE A 134 -9.67 4.61 10.79
N SER A 135 -10.92 4.33 10.40
CA SER A 135 -11.84 3.44 11.12
C SER A 135 -11.82 1.99 10.61
N ILE A 136 -11.02 1.67 9.57
CA ILE A 136 -10.95 0.32 9.02
C ILE A 136 -10.14 -0.59 9.96
N GLY A 137 -10.83 -1.50 10.65
CA GLY A 137 -10.23 -2.32 11.71
C GLY A 137 -9.28 -3.43 11.21
N ASP A 138 -9.63 -4.08 10.10
CA ASP A 138 -8.88 -5.24 9.57
C ASP A 138 -7.76 -4.88 8.59
N LEU A 139 -7.35 -3.62 8.54
CA LEU A 139 -6.33 -3.14 7.62
C LEU A 139 -4.95 -3.71 7.98
N GLU A 140 -4.34 -4.46 7.06
CA GLU A 140 -3.03 -5.09 7.20
C GLU A 140 -1.94 -4.37 6.38
N ASN A 141 -2.33 -3.72 5.27
CA ASN A 141 -1.42 -2.98 4.39
C ASN A 141 -2.05 -1.66 3.91
N LEU A 142 -1.33 -0.56 4.12
CA LEU A 142 -1.73 0.78 3.68
C LEU A 142 -0.61 1.42 2.88
N HIS A 143 -0.86 1.68 1.59
CA HIS A 143 0.01 2.49 0.73
C HIS A 143 -0.77 3.71 0.25
N LEU A 144 -0.28 4.90 0.58
CA LEU A 144 -0.84 6.17 0.13
C LEU A 144 0.23 7.00 -0.58
N GLN A 145 -0.15 7.59 -1.71
CA GLN A 145 0.68 8.55 -2.45
C GLN A 145 -0.06 9.89 -2.62
N ASN A 146 0.68 11.00 -2.60
CA ASN A 146 0.14 12.36 -2.83
C ASN A 146 -0.97 12.73 -1.85
N CYS A 147 -0.74 12.58 -0.54
CA CYS A 147 -1.79 12.72 0.47
C CYS A 147 -1.42 13.67 1.62
N ILE A 148 -2.45 14.19 2.28
CA ILE A 148 -2.35 15.02 3.48
C ILE A 148 -2.95 14.20 4.62
N ILE A 149 -2.13 13.90 5.62
CA ILE A 149 -2.50 13.09 6.79
C ILE A 149 -2.72 14.02 7.98
N SER A 150 -3.96 14.01 8.48
CA SER A 150 -4.35 14.62 9.75
C SER A 150 -5.20 13.60 10.49
N LEU A 151 -4.77 13.17 11.68
CA LEU A 151 -5.48 12.10 12.37
C LEU A 151 -6.74 12.63 13.06
N PRO A 152 -7.85 11.88 13.02
CA PRO A 152 -9.01 12.21 13.82
C PRO A 152 -8.69 12.02 15.30
N ARG A 153 -9.22 12.88 16.19
CA ARG A 153 -9.00 12.80 17.65
C ARG A 153 -9.37 11.44 18.26
N VAL A 154 -10.31 10.74 17.63
CA VAL A 154 -10.80 9.41 18.06
C VAL A 154 -9.96 8.26 17.51
N PHE A 155 -8.87 8.51 16.79
CA PHE A 155 -8.03 7.47 16.20
C PHE A 155 -7.43 6.56 17.27
N GLN A 156 -7.82 5.28 17.25
CA GLN A 156 -7.34 4.27 18.18
C GLN A 156 -6.20 3.42 17.60
N GLY A 157 -5.70 3.74 16.40
CA GLY A 157 -4.68 2.95 15.74
C GLY A 157 -5.21 1.80 14.89
N PHE A 158 -4.40 1.37 13.92
CA PHE A 158 -4.68 0.17 13.14
C PHE A 158 -4.07 -1.07 13.81
N LYS A 159 -4.90 -1.88 14.45
CA LYS A 159 -4.43 -3.01 15.29
C LYS A 159 -3.76 -4.14 14.49
N ARG A 160 -4.11 -4.28 13.21
CA ARG A 160 -3.60 -5.33 12.32
C ARG A 160 -2.61 -4.83 11.26
N LEU A 161 -2.32 -3.53 11.22
CA LEU A 161 -1.48 -2.95 10.18
C LEU A 161 -0.05 -3.44 10.32
N THR A 162 0.44 -4.15 9.30
CA THR A 162 1.80 -4.70 9.25
C THR A 162 2.70 -3.89 8.32
N ARG A 163 2.13 -3.19 7.34
CA ARG A 163 2.85 -2.42 6.33
C ARG A 163 2.22 -1.04 6.15
N LEU A 164 3.01 0.00 6.41
CA LEU A 164 2.66 1.38 6.13
C LEU A 164 3.66 1.94 5.13
N ARG A 165 3.16 2.40 3.98
CA ARG A 165 3.94 3.11 2.97
C ARG A 165 3.27 4.45 2.66
N LEU A 166 3.98 5.53 2.91
CA LEU A 166 3.56 6.88 2.60
C LEU A 166 4.59 7.50 1.66
N ASN A 167 4.12 8.02 0.53
CA ASN A 167 4.96 8.57 -0.51
C ASN A 167 4.42 9.93 -0.97
N ASN A 168 5.25 10.96 -1.08
CA ASN A 168 4.79 12.30 -1.45
C ASN A 168 3.63 12.76 -0.54
N PHE A 169 3.87 12.94 0.75
CA PHE A 169 2.80 13.22 1.72
C PHE A 169 3.13 14.36 2.66
N SER A 170 2.13 15.04 3.21
CA SER A 170 2.33 16.01 4.29
C SER A 170 1.58 15.60 5.54
N SER A 171 2.17 15.89 6.70
CA SER A 171 1.57 15.65 8.01
C SER A 171 2.23 16.54 9.05
N THR A 172 1.76 16.47 10.30
CA THR A 172 2.44 17.07 11.44
C THR A 172 3.30 16.02 12.14
N ASP A 173 4.35 16.44 12.87
CA ASP A 173 5.13 15.55 13.73
C ASP A 173 4.23 14.70 14.65
N MET A 174 3.24 15.35 15.28
CA MET A 174 2.28 14.70 16.18
C MET A 174 1.46 13.61 15.47
N ASP A 175 0.90 13.92 14.31
CA ASP A 175 0.04 12.98 13.57
C ASP A 175 0.82 11.78 13.06
N ILE A 176 2.00 11.98 12.47
CA ILE A 176 2.79 10.86 11.94
C ILE A 176 3.31 9.96 13.06
N GLN A 177 3.73 10.55 14.20
CA GLN A 177 4.18 9.80 15.37
C GLN A 177 3.03 8.95 15.95
N ASN A 178 1.84 9.55 16.13
CA ASN A 178 0.66 8.83 16.60
C ASN A 178 0.21 7.75 15.62
N LEU A 179 0.31 7.98 14.31
CA LEU A 179 -0.01 6.98 13.30
C LEU A 179 0.89 5.75 13.46
N VAL A 180 2.18 5.95 13.65
CA VAL A 180 3.17 4.86 13.80
C VAL A 180 3.02 4.16 15.15
N SER A 181 2.95 4.90 16.26
CA SER A 181 2.93 4.34 17.62
C SER A 181 1.63 3.59 17.92
N PHE A 182 0.50 3.99 17.31
CA PHE A 182 -0.78 3.31 17.52
C PHE A 182 -0.97 2.07 16.61
N CYS A 183 0.05 1.67 15.84
CA CYS A 183 0.04 0.46 15.01
C CYS A 183 0.93 -0.65 15.62
N PRO A 184 0.45 -1.41 16.62
CA PRO A 184 1.28 -2.35 17.40
C PRO A 184 1.78 -3.57 16.60
N ALA A 185 1.20 -3.84 15.42
CA ALA A 185 1.57 -4.94 14.54
C ALA A 185 2.54 -4.53 13.41
N LEU A 186 2.97 -3.26 13.37
CA LEU A 186 3.73 -2.70 12.26
C LEU A 186 5.09 -3.39 12.11
N ARG A 187 5.36 -3.94 10.91
CA ARG A 187 6.61 -4.64 10.56
C ARG A 187 7.43 -3.91 9.50
N SER A 188 6.78 -3.12 8.65
CA SER A 188 7.43 -2.33 7.59
C SER A 188 6.89 -0.92 7.58
N LEU A 189 7.77 0.06 7.78
CA LEU A 189 7.48 1.48 7.69
C LEU A 189 8.31 2.08 6.55
N ARG A 190 7.64 2.69 5.57
CA ARG A 190 8.28 3.38 4.44
C ARG A 190 7.72 4.78 4.31
N LEU A 191 8.56 5.79 4.50
CA LEU A 191 8.21 7.21 4.42
C LEU A 191 9.12 7.87 3.39
N THR A 192 8.58 8.41 2.31
CA THR A 192 9.40 9.01 1.25
C THR A 192 8.78 10.29 0.74
N TYR A 193 9.58 11.34 0.56
CA TYR A 193 9.13 12.63 0.03
C TYR A 193 7.99 13.20 0.89
N PHE A 194 8.35 13.84 1.99
CA PHE A 194 7.36 14.36 2.91
C PHE A 194 7.63 15.78 3.36
N GLU A 195 6.56 16.46 3.73
CA GLU A 195 6.57 17.86 4.18
C GLU A 195 5.88 18.00 5.54
N GLY A 196 6.26 19.02 6.31
CA GLY A 196 5.66 19.32 7.61
C GLY A 196 6.13 18.45 8.77
N ILE A 197 7.10 17.56 8.54
CA ILE A 197 7.68 16.67 9.54
C ILE A 197 9.14 17.06 9.77
N ASN A 198 9.46 17.51 10.98
CA ASN A 198 10.81 17.87 11.41
C ASN A 198 11.38 16.82 12.37
N HIS A 199 10.53 16.26 13.25
CA HIS A 199 10.93 15.26 14.24
C HIS A 199 10.06 14.01 14.14
N LEU A 200 10.69 12.85 14.01
CA LEU A 200 10.02 11.56 13.92
C LEU A 200 10.49 10.63 15.04
N THR A 201 9.63 10.41 16.02
CA THR A 201 9.81 9.33 17.00
C THR A 201 9.08 8.07 16.54
N VAL A 202 9.81 6.98 16.36
CA VAL A 202 9.27 5.68 15.97
C VAL A 202 9.31 4.75 17.17
N GLN A 203 8.15 4.54 17.79
CA GLN A 203 7.92 3.51 18.81
C GLN A 203 7.18 2.33 18.18
N ALA A 204 7.93 1.33 17.75
CA ALA A 204 7.36 0.22 16.98
C ALA A 204 8.10 -1.09 17.29
N PRO A 205 7.71 -1.81 18.37
CA PRO A 205 8.49 -2.94 18.86
C PRO A 205 8.57 -4.11 17.88
N LYS A 206 7.61 -4.26 16.95
CA LYS A 206 7.61 -5.34 15.93
C LYS A 206 8.19 -4.90 14.58
N LEU A 207 8.70 -3.67 14.48
CA LEU A 207 9.21 -3.13 13.24
C LEU A 207 10.47 -3.87 12.83
N LYS A 208 10.51 -4.36 11.59
CA LYS A 208 11.65 -5.08 11.01
C LYS A 208 12.33 -4.30 9.90
N LEU A 209 11.56 -3.47 9.18
CA LEU A 209 12.05 -2.68 8.07
C LEU A 209 11.62 -1.22 8.24
N LEU A 210 12.61 -0.33 8.26
CA LEU A 210 12.46 1.11 8.21
C LEU A 210 13.11 1.65 6.94
N TYR A 211 12.36 2.43 6.17
CA TYR A 211 12.86 3.13 5.00
C TYR A 211 12.38 4.58 5.03
N VAL A 212 13.29 5.53 5.18
CA VAL A 212 12.98 6.94 5.23
C VAL A 212 13.80 7.67 4.18
N ILE A 213 13.14 8.39 3.28
CA ILE A 213 13.78 9.38 2.41
C ILE A 213 13.24 10.76 2.75
N GLY A 214 14.06 11.56 3.42
CA GLY A 214 13.77 12.93 3.77
C GLY A 214 14.74 13.50 4.79
N ASP A 215 14.71 14.82 4.94
CA ASP A 215 15.51 15.54 5.93
C ASP A 215 14.69 15.62 7.23
N VAL A 216 14.92 14.70 8.16
CA VAL A 216 14.16 14.58 9.42
C VAL A 216 15.06 14.15 10.57
N GLU A 217 14.82 14.69 11.76
CA GLU A 217 15.43 14.20 12.99
C GLU A 217 14.68 12.97 13.49
N ILE A 218 15.33 11.81 13.53
CA ILE A 218 14.68 10.54 13.85
C ILE A 218 15.16 9.97 15.19
N ASN A 219 14.20 9.63 16.05
CA ASN A 219 14.42 8.88 17.28
C ASN A 219 13.78 7.50 17.14
N LEU A 220 14.56 6.43 17.31
CA LEU A 220 14.12 5.05 17.07
C LEU A 220 14.10 4.22 18.34
N ASP A 221 12.89 3.78 18.71
CA ASP A 221 12.62 2.72 19.67
C ASP A 221 11.94 1.54 18.92
N ALA A 222 12.80 0.70 18.33
CA ALA A 222 12.40 -0.44 17.51
C ALA A 222 13.38 -1.60 17.75
N PRO A 223 13.29 -2.31 18.89
CA PRO A 223 14.26 -3.34 19.28
C PRO A 223 14.40 -4.49 18.27
N ASN A 224 13.35 -4.80 17.49
CA ASN A 224 13.37 -5.88 16.49
C ASN A 224 13.72 -5.41 15.06
N LEU A 225 14.31 -4.22 14.92
CA LEU A 225 14.62 -3.63 13.61
C LEU A 225 15.75 -4.40 12.92
N GLU A 226 15.46 -5.01 11.78
CA GLU A 226 16.44 -5.79 11.00
C GLU A 226 17.13 -4.93 9.94
N VAL A 227 16.38 -4.03 9.29
CA VAL A 227 16.85 -3.19 8.19
C VAL A 227 16.41 -1.75 8.41
N ALA A 228 17.36 -0.82 8.43
CA ALA A 228 17.09 0.61 8.40
C ALA A 228 17.83 1.29 7.24
N LEU A 229 17.08 2.03 6.42
CA LEU A 229 17.60 2.80 5.29
C LEU A 229 17.12 4.24 5.43
N LEU A 230 18.05 5.16 5.73
CA LEU A 230 17.78 6.58 5.94
C LEU A 230 18.52 7.40 4.87
N MET A 231 17.79 8.11 4.02
CA MET A 231 18.38 8.86 2.91
C MET A 231 17.87 10.30 2.89
N HIS A 232 18.77 11.23 2.59
CA HIS A 232 18.42 12.64 2.38
C HIS A 232 17.87 12.86 0.97
N HIS A 233 17.00 13.86 0.79
CA HIS A 233 16.45 14.21 -0.53
C HIS A 233 17.52 14.58 -1.55
N LYS A 234 18.57 15.29 -1.11
CA LYS A 234 19.67 15.76 -1.98
C LYS A 234 20.58 14.63 -2.48
N ALA A 235 20.60 13.46 -1.83
CA ALA A 235 21.42 12.33 -2.26
C ALA A 235 20.92 11.64 -3.55
N ILE A 236 19.76 12.07 -4.08
CA ILE A 236 19.14 11.54 -5.29
C ILE A 236 19.34 12.49 -6.50
N ALA A 237 19.86 13.71 -6.28
CA ALA A 237 20.22 14.64 -7.35
C ALA A 237 21.69 14.44 -7.77
N PRO A 238 22.02 14.28 -9.07
CA PRO A 238 23.39 14.00 -9.51
C PRO A 238 24.43 15.11 -9.24
N HIS A 239 24.01 16.30 -8.79
CA HIS A 239 24.86 17.48 -8.72
C HIS A 239 24.52 18.35 -7.50
N SER A 240 24.99 17.99 -6.31
CA SER A 240 24.98 18.91 -5.15
C SER A 240 26.12 18.58 -4.21
N ASP A 241 26.93 19.60 -3.89
CA ASP A 241 28.08 19.48 -2.99
C ASP A 241 27.67 19.04 -1.57
N PRO A 242 28.50 18.19 -0.92
CA PRO A 242 28.19 17.66 0.40
C PRO A 242 28.43 18.73 1.48
N ILE A 243 27.36 19.39 1.91
CA ILE A 243 27.40 20.20 3.14
C ILE A 243 27.51 19.24 4.33
N ALA A 244 28.66 19.28 4.99
CA ALA A 244 28.92 18.59 6.25
C ALA A 244 28.10 19.27 7.37
N LEU A 245 27.08 18.59 7.90
CA LEU A 245 26.36 19.05 9.09
C LEU A 245 26.03 17.87 10.02
N HIS A 246 26.58 17.93 11.23
CA HIS A 246 26.18 17.20 12.45
C HIS A 246 25.92 15.67 12.39
N LYS A 247 26.61 14.92 11.53
CA LYS A 247 26.35 13.48 11.32
C LYS A 247 26.81 12.55 12.45
N GLU A 248 27.79 12.91 13.28
CA GLU A 248 28.36 11.97 14.27
C GLU A 248 27.48 11.72 15.50
N SER A 249 26.65 12.68 15.91
CA SER A 249 25.79 12.55 17.10
C SER A 249 24.60 11.62 16.85
N TYR A 250 23.97 11.74 15.68
CA TYR A 250 22.80 10.96 15.29
C TYR A 250 23.11 9.47 15.19
N VAL A 251 24.23 9.13 14.56
CA VAL A 251 24.68 7.75 14.38
C VAL A 251 24.95 7.09 15.73
N LYS A 252 25.58 7.79 16.68
CA LYS A 252 25.86 7.24 18.02
C LYS A 252 24.60 6.96 18.84
N GLN A 253 23.59 7.86 18.79
CA GLN A 253 22.33 7.66 19.49
C GLN A 253 21.51 6.51 18.90
N LEU A 254 21.50 6.38 17.56
CA LEU A 254 20.84 5.28 16.84
C LEU A 254 21.53 3.92 17.05
N LEU A 255 22.87 3.89 17.07
CA LEU A 255 23.61 2.64 17.28
C LEU A 255 23.57 2.16 18.73
N GLY A 256 23.40 3.06 19.69
CA GLY A 256 23.30 2.70 21.12
C GLY A 256 22.04 1.92 21.49
N SER A 257 20.95 2.04 20.72
CA SER A 257 19.65 1.40 21.00
C SER A 257 19.37 0.13 20.18
N LEU A 258 20.23 -0.24 19.23
CA LEU A 258 19.91 -1.25 18.20
C LEU A 258 20.88 -2.43 18.25
N SER A 259 20.63 -3.39 19.15
CA SER A 259 21.46 -4.59 19.32
C SER A 259 21.32 -5.63 18.19
N ASP A 260 20.24 -5.62 17.41
CA ASP A 260 19.93 -6.72 16.46
C ASP A 260 19.86 -6.30 14.97
N ILE A 261 20.36 -5.12 14.62
CA ILE A 261 20.35 -4.63 13.23
C ILE A 261 21.23 -5.52 12.32
N LYS A 262 20.66 -5.97 11.19
CA LYS A 262 21.37 -6.76 10.16
C LYS A 262 21.90 -5.89 9.01
N SER A 263 21.23 -4.77 8.73
CA SER A 263 21.62 -3.87 7.66
C SER A 263 21.23 -2.44 8.01
N PHE A 264 22.20 -1.54 7.92
CA PHE A 264 22.02 -0.12 8.18
C PHE A 264 22.67 0.71 7.09
N ALA A 265 21.92 1.59 6.44
CA ALA A 265 22.48 2.54 5.49
C ALA A 265 21.99 3.95 5.78
N ILE A 266 22.94 4.90 5.82
CA ILE A 266 22.67 6.33 5.83
C ILE A 266 23.36 6.91 4.60
N SER A 267 22.71 7.82 3.88
CA SER A 267 23.16 8.40 2.59
C SER A 267 24.69 8.43 2.39
N GLY A 268 25.18 7.69 1.39
CA GLY A 268 26.60 7.63 1.00
C GLY A 268 27.45 6.57 1.71
N PHE A 269 26.97 5.97 2.81
CA PHE A 269 27.68 4.90 3.52
C PHE A 269 26.77 3.70 3.77
N LEU A 270 27.21 2.53 3.30
CA LEU A 270 26.57 1.24 3.55
C LEU A 270 27.29 0.58 4.73
N LEU A 271 26.68 0.59 5.93
CA LEU A 271 27.16 -0.20 7.07
C LEU A 271 26.41 -1.54 7.06
N ARG A 272 27.04 -2.54 6.45
CA ARG A 272 26.53 -3.92 6.55
C ARG A 272 26.97 -4.52 7.89
N VAL A 273 26.15 -4.37 8.92
CA VAL A 273 26.37 -5.01 10.23
C VAL A 273 26.11 -6.51 10.07
N SER A 274 27.14 -7.27 9.69
CA SER A 274 27.06 -8.72 9.56
C SER A 274 27.54 -9.33 10.89
N TYR A 275 26.62 -9.85 11.69
CA TYR A 275 26.98 -10.66 12.85
C TYR A 275 27.64 -11.97 12.38
N TYR A 276 28.97 -12.06 12.51
CA TYR A 276 29.64 -13.34 12.69
C TYR A 276 29.84 -13.55 14.19
N TYR A 277 29.09 -14.46 14.79
CA TYR A 277 29.34 -14.90 16.15
C TYR A 277 30.46 -15.96 16.18
N LEU A 278 31.53 -15.64 16.92
CA LEU A 278 32.49 -16.47 17.66
C LEU A 278 33.44 -17.42 16.89
N GLN A 279 34.76 -17.17 17.00
CA GLN A 279 35.64 -17.86 17.97
C GLN A 279 37.12 -17.40 17.88
N HIS A 280 37.74 -17.14 19.05
CA HIS A 280 39.18 -17.14 19.37
C HIS A 280 40.10 -16.14 18.60
N TYR A 281 40.99 -15.33 19.20
CA TYR A 281 41.99 -15.59 20.23
C TYR A 281 42.39 -14.27 20.94
N TYR A 282 42.81 -14.40 22.19
CA TYR A 282 43.53 -13.40 22.98
C TYR A 282 44.81 -12.91 22.29
N GLY A 283 45.22 -11.65 22.55
CA GLY A 283 46.62 -11.30 22.67
C GLY A 283 47.09 -10.02 21.97
N LEU A 284 47.48 -9.03 22.80
CA LEU A 284 48.76 -8.29 22.72
C LEU A 284 48.97 -7.38 21.48
N LEU A 285 49.19 -6.06 21.55
CA LEU A 285 50.16 -5.32 22.36
C LEU A 285 49.91 -3.79 22.27
N PHE A 286 49.99 -3.09 23.41
CA PHE A 286 50.70 -1.79 23.51
C PHE A 286 52.17 -2.06 23.10
N SER A 287 52.92 -1.25 22.36
CA SER A 287 53.24 0.18 22.49
C SER A 287 54.20 0.58 21.32
N PRO A 288 54.94 1.71 21.31
CA PRO A 288 55.00 2.67 20.21
C PRO A 288 56.35 2.70 19.48
N ASP A 289 56.44 3.52 18.43
CA ASP A 289 57.61 4.35 18.10
C ASP A 289 57.11 5.67 17.51
#